data_AF-A0A3C1GC87-F1
#
_entry.id   AF-A0A3C1GC87-F1
#
_cell.length_a   1.000
_cell.length_b   1.000
_cell.length_c   1.000
_cell.angle_alpha   90.00
_cell.angle_beta   90.00
_cell.angle_gamma   90.00
#
_symmetry.space_group_name_H-M   'P 1'
#
loop_
_entity.id
_entity.type
_entity.pdbx_description
1 polymer ?
#
loop_
_entity_poly.entity_id
_entity_poly.type
_entity_poly.pdbx_seq_one_letter_code
_entity_poly.pdbx_strand_id
1 'polypeptide(L)' 'MSSGKCKGCGAPILWATTRNGKPIPLDRDPDPKGNIVLAGPLARLFTADDAGATRYMPHHATCPKAKQFKGSRSERSAP' A
#
# COMPACT_ATOMS: atom_id res chain seq x y z
N MET A 1 -4.46 -5.31 -10.52
CA MET A 1 -3.41 -5.39 -9.48
C MET A 1 -2.28 -6.21 -10.06
N SER A 2 -1.02 -5.86 -9.77
CA SER A 2 0.13 -6.60 -10.28
C SER A 2 1.03 -7.05 -9.13
N SER A 3 1.47 -8.31 -9.16
CA SER A 3 2.45 -8.83 -8.20
C SER A 3 3.86 -8.39 -8.59
N GLY A 4 4.69 -8.03 -7.62
CA GLY A 4 6.06 -7.60 -7.85
C GLY A 4 6.98 -7.87 -6.66
N LYS A 5 8.22 -7.39 -6.75
CA LYS A 5 9.18 -7.40 -5.64
C LYS A 5 9.62 -5.99 -5.30
N CYS A 6 9.75 -5.70 -4.02
CA CYS A 6 10.31 -4.44 -3.54
C CYS A 6 11.76 -4.32 -4.01
N LYS A 7 12.10 -3.21 -4.67
CA LYS A 7 13.45 -2.98 -5.18
C LYS A 7 14.51 -2.82 -4.08
N GLY A 8 14.09 -2.49 -2.85
CA GLY A 8 15.02 -2.29 -1.73
C GLY A 8 15.30 -3.57 -0.97
N CYS A 9 14.26 -4.14 -0.38
CA CYS A 9 14.38 -5.33 0.46
C CYS A 9 14.17 -6.66 -0.29
N GLY A 10 13.71 -6.65 -1.54
CA GLY A 10 13.44 -7.86 -2.32
C GLY A 10 12.14 -8.59 -1.95
N ALA A 11 11.43 -8.15 -0.91
CA ALA A 11 10.20 -8.78 -0.45
C ALA A 11 9.10 -8.76 -1.52
N PRO A 12 8.25 -9.79 -1.59
CA PRO A 12 7.10 -9.81 -2.50
C PRO A 12 6.07 -8.76 -2.09
N ILE A 13 5.60 -7.98 -3.06
CA ILE A 13 4.64 -6.89 -2.86
C ILE A 13 3.50 -6.98 -3.87
N LEU A 14 2.35 -6.44 -3.49
CA LEU A 14 1.21 -6.21 -4.37
C LEU A 14 1.17 -4.74 -4.76
N TRP A 15 1.08 -4.47 -6.06
CA TRP A 15 0.81 -3.14 -6.59
C TRP A 15 -0.69 -2.96 -6.80
N ALA A 16 -1.25 -2.07 -6.00
CA ALA A 16 -2.64 -1.60 -6.12
C ALA A 16 -2.66 -0.11 -6.49
N THR A 17 -3.81 0.37 -6.95
CA THR A 17 -3.99 1.78 -7.30
C THR A 17 -4.85 2.44 -6.24
N THR A 18 -4.40 3.52 -5.62
CA THR A 18 -5.23 4.29 -4.69
C THR A 18 -6.40 4.94 -5.43
N ARG A 19 -7.44 5.35 -4.70
CA ARG A 19 -8.57 6.16 -5.25
C ARG A 19 -8.13 7.40 -6.07
N ASN A 20 -6.94 7.94 -5.80
CA ASN A 20 -6.39 9.11 -6.49
C ASN A 20 -5.54 8.73 -7.72
N GLY A 21 -5.61 7.48 -8.19
CA GLY A 21 -4.84 6.99 -9.33
C GLY A 21 -3.36 6.73 -9.05
N LYS A 22 -2.89 6.92 -7.81
CA LYS A 22 -1.47 6.70 -7.46
C LYS A 22 -1.22 5.24 -7.10
N PRO A 23 -0.17 4.58 -7.63
CA PRO A 23 0.18 3.23 -7.23
C PRO A 23 0.66 3.20 -5.78
N ILE A 24 0.26 2.17 -5.04
CA ILE A 24 0.69 1.91 -3.67
C ILE A 24 1.24 0.48 -3.57
N PRO A 25 2.44 0.29 -2.99
CA PRO A 25 2.96 -1.02 -2.69
C PRO A 25 2.36 -1.52 -1.37
N LEU A 26 1.75 -2.71 -1.40
CA LEU A 26 1.21 -3.41 -0.24
C LEU A 26 2.03 -4.67 0.01
N ASP A 27 2.09 -5.12 1.25
CA ASP A 27 2.61 -6.45 1.56
C ASP A 27 1.77 -7.53 0.86
N ARG A 28 2.43 -8.60 0.40
CA ARG A 28 1.72 -9.69 -0.30
C ARG A 28 0.77 -10.45 0.63
N ASP A 29 1.19 -10.61 1.87
CA ASP A 29 0.41 -11.30 2.88
C ASP A 29 -0.55 -10.33 3.57
N PRO A 30 -1.82 -10.69 3.77
CA PRO A 30 -2.76 -9.86 4.49
C PRO A 30 -2.39 -9.77 5.97
N ASP A 31 -2.49 -8.58 6.55
CA ASP A 31 -2.16 -8.32 7.95
C ASP A 31 -3.37 -7.70 8.66
N PRO A 32 -3.85 -8.26 9.78
CA PRO A 32 -5.01 -7.72 10.50
C PRO A 32 -4.78 -6.32 11.10
N LYS A 33 -3.52 -5.92 11.29
CA LYS A 33 -3.09 -4.56 11.68
C LYS A 33 -2.93 -3.63 10.47
N GLY A 34 -3.05 -4.17 9.25
CA GLY A 34 -3.10 -3.42 8.01
C GLY A 34 -4.25 -2.41 8.01
N ASN A 35 -4.04 -1.28 7.35
CA ASN A 35 -5.03 -0.21 7.23
C ASN A 35 -5.53 -0.01 5.80
N ILE A 36 -5.17 -0.90 4.88
CA ILE A 36 -5.62 -0.87 3.49
C ILE A 36 -6.54 -2.05 3.22
N VAL A 37 -7.66 -1.79 2.55
CA VAL A 37 -8.52 -2.80 1.96
C VAL A 37 -8.51 -2.66 0.43
N LEU A 38 -8.70 -3.79 -0.23
CA LEU A 38 -8.78 -3.87 -1.69
C LEU A 38 -10.23 -3.94 -2.13
N ALA A 39 -10.67 -2.94 -2.90
CA ALA A 39 -11.96 -2.89 -3.57
C ALA A 39 -11.73 -3.04 -5.08
N GLY A 40 -11.64 -4.29 -5.54
CA GLY A 40 -11.26 -4.60 -6.93
C GLY A 40 -9.83 -4.12 -7.25
N PRO A 41 -9.61 -3.29 -8.29
CA PRO A 41 -8.26 -2.79 -8.60
C PRO A 41 -7.80 -1.66 -7.66
N LEU A 42 -8.69 -1.15 -6.80
CA LEU A 42 -8.42 0.02 -5.98
C LEU A 42 -8.06 -0.33 -4.54
N ALA A 43 -7.06 0.36 -4.00
CA ALA A 43 -6.72 0.36 -2.59
C ALA A 43 -7.35 1.58 -1.89
N ARG A 44 -8.01 1.35 -0.77
CA ARG A 44 -8.57 2.40 0.09
C ARG A 44 -8.29 2.11 1.56
N LEU A 45 -8.50 3.11 2.41
CA LEU A 45 -8.38 2.93 3.85
C LEU A 45 -9.47 1.98 4.35
N PHE A 46 -9.07 1.10 5.27
CA PHE A 46 -9.97 0.29 6.08
C PHE A 46 -10.84 1.22 6.94
N THR A 47 -12.15 1.00 6.94
CA THR A 47 -13.10 1.70 7.82
C THR A 47 -13.96 0.71 8.59
N ALA A 48 -14.80 1.20 9.50
CA ALA A 48 -15.72 0.34 10.28
C ALA A 48 -16.68 -0.47 9.40
N ASP A 49 -17.01 0.03 8.19
CA ASP A 49 -17.86 -0.64 7.21
C ASP A 49 -17.21 -1.91 6.62
N ASP A 50 -15.88 -1.99 6.66
CA ASP A 50 -15.12 -3.14 6.18
C ASP A 50 -14.94 -4.24 7.23
N ALA A 51 -15.76 -4.27 8.28
CA ALA A 51 -15.63 -5.27 9.35
C ALA A 51 -15.60 -6.71 8.77
N GLY A 52 -14.49 -7.42 9.01
CA GLY A 52 -14.27 -8.76 8.46
C GLY A 52 -13.57 -8.82 7.10
N ALA A 53 -13.34 -7.68 6.43
CA ALA A 53 -12.59 -7.64 5.18
C ALA A 53 -11.09 -7.90 5.39
N THR A 54 -10.47 -8.50 4.37
CA THR A 54 -9.02 -8.72 4.33
C THR A 54 -8.29 -7.39 4.27
N ARG A 55 -7.40 -7.18 5.23
CA ARG A 55 -6.58 -5.98 5.36
C ARG A 55 -5.15 -6.25 4.90
N TYR A 56 -4.52 -5.21 4.37
CA TYR A 56 -3.14 -5.23 3.91
C TYR A 56 -2.37 -4.08 4.54
N MET A 57 -1.10 -4.34 4.81
CA MET A 57 -0.19 -3.33 5.32
C MET A 57 0.49 -2.62 4.13
N PRO A 58 0.60 -1.29 4.15
CA PRO A 58 1.40 -0.58 3.15
C PRO A 58 2.87 -0.95 3.33
N HIS A 59 3.50 -1.49 2.28
CA HIS A 59 4.85 -2.06 2.37
C HIS A 59 5.91 -1.02 2.79
N HIS A 60 5.67 0.28 2.56
CA HIS A 60 6.59 1.32 3.06
C HIS A 60 6.73 1.31 4.60
N ALA A 61 5.76 0.74 5.32
CA ALA A 61 5.75 0.71 6.78
C ALA A 61 6.52 -0.49 7.32
N THR A 62 6.56 -1.59 6.56
CA THR A 62 7.21 -2.85 6.91
C THR A 62 8.59 -3.00 6.27
N CYS A 63 8.87 -2.26 5.19
CA CYS A 63 10.13 -2.36 4.47
C CYS A 63 11.30 -1.79 5.30
N PRO A 64 12.33 -2.59 5.62
CA PRO A 64 13.50 -2.10 6.38
C PRO A 64 14.31 -1.05 5.60
N LYS A 65 14.18 -1.03 4.27
CA LYS A 65 14.84 -0.08 3.36
C LYS A 65 13.89 1.01 2.87
N ALA A 66 12.71 1.19 3.48
CA ALA A 66 11.73 2.20 3.07
C ALA A 66 12.31 3.62 2.96
N LYS A 67 13.26 3.96 3.85
CA LYS A 67 13.95 5.25 3.87
C LYS A 67 14.69 5.57 2.56
N GLN A 68 15.11 4.56 1.80
CA GLN A 68 15.76 4.73 0.49
C GLN A 68 14.78 5.17 -0.61
N PHE A 69 13.48 4.92 -0.42
CA PHE A 69 12.41 5.28 -1.36
C PHE A 69 11.67 6.54 -0.96
N LYS A 70 12.07 7.17 0.14
CA LYS A 70 11.55 8.46 0.58
C LYS A 70 12.16 9.57 -0.29
N GLY A 71 11.82 9.55 -1.58
CA GLY A 71 12.01 10.70 -2.45
C GLY A 71 11.22 11.87 -1.87
N SER A 72 11.85 13.04 -1.85
CA SER A 72 11.30 14.30 -1.39
C SER A 72 9.82 14.41 -1.76
N ARG A 73 9.00 14.80 -0.79
CA ARG A 73 7.59 15.13 -0.99
C ARG A 73 7.51 16.30 -1.98
N SER A 74 7.54 16.02 -3.28
CA SER A 74 7.06 16.94 -4.30
C SER A 74 5.56 17.02 -4.13
N GLU A 75 5.14 18.00 -3.34
CA GLU A 75 4.14 19.00 -3.72
C GLU A 75 3.14 18.52 -4.77
N ARG A 76 1.86 18.40 -4.40
CA ARG A 76 0.71 18.89 -5.20
C ARG A 76 -0.59 18.85 -4.39
N SER A 77 -1.10 20.06 -4.19
CA SER A 77 -2.51 20.47 -4.04
C SER A 77 -3.20 20.12 -2.72
N ALA A 78 -3.15 21.08 -1.79
CA ALA A 78 -4.36 21.53 -1.11
C ALA A 78 -4.70 22.94 -1.69
N PRO A 79 -5.99 23.24 -1.95
CA PRO A 79 -6.42 24.54 -2.47
C PRO A 79 -6.16 25.68 -1.47
#